data_AF-A0A0T5VNV6-F1
#
_entry.id   AF-A0A0T5VNV6-F1
#
_cell.length_a   1.000
_cell.length_b   1.000
_cell.length_c   1.000
_cell.angle_alpha   90.00
_cell.angle_beta   90.00
_cell.angle_gamma   90.00
#
_symmetry.space_group_name_H-M   'P 1'
#
loop_
_entity.id
_entity.type
_entity.pdbx_description
1 polymer ?
#
loop_
_entity_poly.entity_id
_entity_poly.type
_entity_poly.pdbx_seq_one_letter_code
_entity_poly.pdbx_strand_id
1 'polypeptide(L)'
;MKRKLCLMLFTINVISTFAQQETFDIVTYTPPKDWTLKQNAGNISYSRVDGGSWGQIGIYKHRNSEGDIKIDFDKDWNELISNGKSISSVEKTEPKLTHGWSIISGRGIWQYNGTNVATILTVYSNQKNCMAIVCNATAMPYLKEYQSLLGSLTISTANITIPSTENHASAIVGLWTDYSLESAGRSFNGVPQYTAGYLRKEYTFNKDGTYIFRNKQWITKTKDILFSYETGTYVVKGNELNITPENGKGGFWEKKASSLEWGKYVKALNYRLEKVTYAFKIIEDPNYGNTIVLSASKPTQRDGGKFNAPDDPYAFHYSFRKLASLIDNPPGLK
;
A
#
# COMPACT_ATOMS: atom_id res chain seq x y z
N MET A 1 21.67 70.64 18.48
CA MET A 1 21.63 69.28 19.06
C MET A 1 20.65 68.40 18.27
N LYS A 2 21.13 67.46 17.45
CA LYS A 2 20.27 66.50 16.73
C LYS A 2 20.60 65.08 17.24
N ARG A 3 19.72 64.50 18.05
CA ARG A 3 19.82 63.11 18.53
C ARG A 3 19.40 62.17 17.39
N LYS A 4 20.32 61.34 16.90
CA LYS A 4 19.98 60.21 16.03
C LYS A 4 19.68 59.00 16.92
N LEU A 5 18.42 58.58 16.94
CA LEU A 5 17.94 57.34 17.53
C LEU A 5 18.25 56.20 16.54
N CYS A 6 19.18 55.31 16.90
CA CYS A 6 19.50 54.12 16.10
C CYS A 6 18.68 52.95 16.67
N LEU A 7 17.58 52.61 16.00
CA LEU A 7 16.72 51.48 16.36
C LEU A 7 17.39 50.19 15.85
N MET A 8 17.92 49.37 16.75
CA MET A 8 18.52 48.08 16.42
C MET A 8 17.42 47.01 16.46
N LEU A 9 16.98 46.56 15.28
CA LEU A 9 16.02 45.46 15.13
C LEU A 9 16.71 44.14 15.53
N PHE A 10 16.27 43.53 16.63
CA PHE A 10 16.70 42.19 17.05
C PHE A 10 15.79 41.17 16.36
N THR A 11 16.22 40.63 15.22
CA THR A 11 15.55 39.50 14.56
C THR A 11 15.81 38.22 15.35
N ILE A 12 14.82 37.77 16.12
CA ILE A 12 14.79 36.44 16.74
C ILE A 12 14.69 35.42 15.61
N ASN A 13 15.80 34.76 15.29
CA ASN A 13 15.80 33.58 14.44
C ASN A 13 15.31 32.40 15.28
N VAL A 14 14.06 31.99 15.05
CA VAL A 14 13.54 30.71 15.55
C VAL A 14 14.23 29.62 14.76
N ILE A 15 15.26 29.00 15.35
CA ILE A 15 15.86 27.79 14.81
C ILE A 15 14.86 26.67 15.10
N SER A 16 14.02 26.35 14.12
CA SER A 16 13.25 25.12 14.12
C SER A 16 14.25 23.96 14.02
N THR A 17 14.59 23.35 15.14
CA THR A 17 15.33 22.09 15.16
C THR A 17 14.42 21.01 14.57
N PHE A 18 14.59 20.72 13.27
CA PHE A 18 14.00 19.53 12.68
C PHE A 18 14.60 18.32 13.40
N ALA A 19 13.74 17.43 13.92
CA ALA A 19 14.18 16.18 14.51
C ALA A 19 14.97 15.40 13.45
N GLN A 20 16.24 15.12 13.72
CA GLN A 20 17.11 14.41 12.80
C GLN A 20 16.68 12.94 12.74
N GLN A 21 16.39 12.43 11.55
CA GLN A 21 16.11 11.01 11.36
C GLN A 21 17.37 10.19 11.58
N GLU A 22 17.20 9.00 12.14
CA GLU A 22 18.24 7.98 12.30
C GLU A 22 17.91 6.75 11.45
N THR A 23 18.95 6.05 11.01
CA THR A 23 18.82 4.80 10.25
C THR A 23 19.51 3.67 11.00
N PHE A 24 18.80 2.57 11.18
CA PHE A 24 19.34 1.31 11.69
C PHE A 24 18.84 0.18 10.79
N ASP A 25 19.79 -0.57 10.23
CA ASP A 25 19.48 -1.69 9.33
C ASP A 25 18.56 -1.26 8.18
N ILE A 26 17.38 -1.86 8.04
CA ILE A 26 16.42 -1.53 6.98
C ILE A 26 15.43 -0.44 7.40
N VAL A 27 15.58 0.24 8.53
CA VAL A 27 14.64 1.29 8.95
C VAL A 27 15.27 2.64 9.15
N THR A 28 14.53 3.66 8.72
CA THR A 28 14.78 5.07 9.04
C THR A 28 13.62 5.58 9.88
N TYR A 29 13.89 6.25 11.00
CA TYR A 29 12.88 6.66 11.97
C TYR A 29 13.33 7.95 12.68
N THR A 30 12.42 8.58 13.40
CA THR A 30 12.74 9.69 14.30
C THR A 30 13.00 9.14 15.71
N PRO A 31 14.20 9.29 16.28
CA PRO A 31 14.51 8.77 17.61
C PRO A 31 13.67 9.48 18.68
N PRO A 32 13.28 8.77 19.76
CA PRO A 32 12.52 9.38 20.85
C PRO A 32 13.41 10.37 21.61
N LYS A 33 12.87 11.56 21.87
CA LYS A 33 13.62 12.68 22.45
C LYS A 33 13.94 12.42 23.93
N ASP A 34 15.17 12.69 24.33
CA ASP A 34 15.64 12.57 25.72
C ASP A 34 15.72 11.11 26.24
N TRP A 35 15.88 10.13 25.33
CA TRP A 35 16.13 8.73 25.67
C TRP A 35 17.61 8.38 25.53
N THR A 36 18.06 7.42 26.33
CA THR A 36 19.42 6.87 26.24
C THR A 36 19.47 5.78 25.18
N LEU A 37 20.30 5.96 24.14
CA LEU A 37 20.55 4.95 23.10
C LEU A 37 21.62 3.95 23.55
N LYS A 38 21.36 2.66 23.33
CA LYS A 38 22.33 1.58 23.39
C LYS A 38 22.25 0.74 22.12
N GLN A 39 23.37 0.58 21.43
CA GLN A 39 23.49 -0.23 20.21
C GLN A 39 24.29 -1.50 20.48
N ASN A 40 23.77 -2.63 19.99
CA ASN A 40 24.42 -3.93 19.98
C ASN A 40 24.44 -4.50 18.54
N ALA A 41 25.07 -5.64 18.32
CA ALA A 41 25.18 -6.24 16.98
C ALA A 41 23.82 -6.59 16.33
N GLY A 42 22.82 -6.97 17.13
CA GLY A 42 21.51 -7.43 16.64
C GLY A 42 20.34 -6.47 16.87
N ASN A 43 20.53 -5.39 17.62
CA ASN A 43 19.48 -4.40 17.89
C ASN A 43 20.07 -3.06 18.33
N ILE A 44 19.23 -2.04 18.22
CA ILE A 44 19.36 -0.82 19.02
C ILE A 44 18.23 -0.77 20.04
N SER A 45 18.49 -0.12 21.16
CA SER A 45 17.51 0.09 22.22
C SER A 45 17.60 1.50 22.75
N TYR A 46 16.45 2.13 22.90
CA TYR A 46 16.29 3.37 23.65
C TYR A 46 15.73 3.02 25.01
N SER A 47 16.26 3.61 26.08
CA SER A 47 15.67 3.52 27.42
C SER A 47 15.52 4.89 28.07
N ARG A 48 14.51 5.00 28.93
CA ARG A 48 14.28 6.18 29.76
C ARG A 48 13.73 5.77 31.12
N VAL A 49 14.19 6.46 32.15
CA VAL A 49 13.72 6.28 33.53
C VAL A 49 13.29 7.65 34.06
N ASP A 50 12.04 7.77 34.49
CA ASP A 50 11.50 8.95 35.12
C ASP A 50 10.98 8.59 36.52
N GLY A 51 11.82 8.83 37.54
CA GLY A 51 11.52 8.43 38.91
C GLY A 51 11.39 6.90 39.04
N GLY A 52 10.21 6.43 39.46
CA GLY A 52 9.91 5.00 39.57
C GLY A 52 9.39 4.34 38.30
N SER A 53 9.18 5.11 37.21
CA SER A 53 8.70 4.59 35.93
C SER A 53 9.85 4.45 34.93
N TRP A 54 9.75 3.47 34.05
CA TRP A 54 10.71 3.28 32.99
C TRP A 54 10.07 2.77 31.69
N GLY A 55 10.74 3.08 30.59
CA GLY A 55 10.39 2.66 29.24
C GLY A 55 11.61 2.16 28.49
N GLN A 56 11.40 1.20 27.60
CA GLN A 56 12.40 0.69 26.66
C GLN A 56 11.75 0.46 25.30
N ILE A 57 12.37 0.95 24.24
CA ILE A 57 12.01 0.63 22.85
C ILE A 57 13.20 -0.04 22.19
N GLY A 58 13.03 -1.27 21.71
CA GLY A 58 14.05 -2.01 20.96
C GLY A 58 13.67 -2.12 19.48
N ILE A 59 14.60 -1.78 18.59
CA ILE A 59 14.49 -2.05 17.14
C ILE A 59 15.48 -3.15 16.81
N TYR A 60 14.97 -4.30 16.36
CA TYR A 60 15.78 -5.47 16.04
C TYR A 60 16.12 -5.49 14.56
N LYS A 61 17.34 -5.94 14.25
CA LYS A 61 17.81 -6.12 12.88
C LYS A 61 16.89 -7.08 12.13
N HIS A 62 16.67 -6.87 10.84
CA HIS A 62 15.90 -7.79 10.03
C HIS A 62 16.51 -9.19 10.00
N ARG A 63 15.63 -10.17 9.83
CA ARG A 63 15.95 -11.57 9.58
C ARG A 63 15.17 -12.06 8.36
N ASN A 64 15.50 -13.25 7.88
CA ASN A 64 14.66 -13.93 6.91
C ASN A 64 13.28 -14.22 7.53
N SER A 65 12.24 -13.94 6.75
CA SER A 65 10.87 -14.29 7.07
C SER A 65 10.65 -15.78 6.85
N GLU A 66 9.74 -16.36 7.65
CA GLU A 66 9.24 -17.72 7.47
C GLU A 66 8.17 -17.83 6.37
N GLY A 67 7.95 -16.76 5.60
CA GLY A 67 6.97 -16.70 4.50
C GLY A 67 5.56 -16.30 4.91
N ASP A 68 5.26 -16.32 6.22
CA ASP A 68 3.98 -15.92 6.78
C ASP A 68 4.17 -15.05 8.03
N ILE A 69 3.44 -13.94 8.09
CA ILE A 69 3.60 -12.95 9.16
C ILE A 69 3.12 -13.45 10.54
N LYS A 70 2.15 -14.36 10.60
CA LYS A 70 1.70 -14.92 11.88
C LYS A 70 2.77 -15.85 12.43
N ILE A 71 3.41 -16.64 11.57
CA ILE A 71 4.57 -17.47 11.94
C ILE A 71 5.75 -16.59 12.38
N ASP A 72 6.05 -15.53 11.61
CA ASP A 72 7.09 -14.57 11.98
C ASP A 72 6.83 -13.92 13.34
N PHE A 73 5.59 -13.52 13.59
CA PHE A 73 5.19 -12.94 14.86
C PHE A 73 5.34 -13.92 16.02
N ASP A 74 4.88 -15.15 15.86
CA ASP A 74 4.96 -16.15 16.93
C ASP A 74 6.41 -16.47 17.29
N LYS A 75 7.30 -16.50 16.30
CA LYS A 75 8.74 -16.64 16.51
C LYS A 75 9.33 -15.46 17.29
N ASP A 76 9.10 -14.23 16.82
CA ASP A 76 9.63 -13.03 17.48
C ASP A 76 9.03 -12.83 18.88
N TRP A 77 7.75 -13.18 19.06
CA TRP A 77 7.10 -13.17 20.36
C TRP A 77 7.77 -14.14 21.33
N ASN A 78 8.07 -15.35 20.86
CA ASN A 78 8.73 -16.35 21.70
C ASN A 78 10.17 -15.97 22.06
N GLU A 79 10.94 -15.51 21.08
CA GLU A 79 12.35 -15.20 21.26
C GLU A 79 12.59 -13.89 22.04
N LEU A 80 11.81 -12.85 21.75
CA LEU A 80 12.04 -11.50 22.28
C LEU A 80 11.20 -11.19 23.52
N ILE A 81 10.02 -11.80 23.64
CA ILE A 81 9.06 -11.45 24.69
C ILE A 81 8.90 -12.56 25.73
N SER A 82 8.47 -13.75 25.34
CA SER A 82 7.98 -14.77 26.28
C SER A 82 9.10 -15.56 26.96
N ASN A 83 10.30 -15.60 26.39
CA ASN A 83 11.43 -16.31 26.98
C ASN A 83 11.73 -15.82 28.41
N GLY A 84 11.51 -16.70 29.39
CA GLY A 84 11.71 -16.40 30.82
C GLY A 84 10.66 -15.51 31.47
N LYS A 85 9.50 -15.26 30.82
CA LYS A 85 8.45 -14.36 31.33
C LYS A 85 7.08 -15.02 31.35
N SER A 86 6.35 -14.85 32.46
CA SER A 86 4.93 -15.19 32.54
C SER A 86 4.09 -14.02 32.02
N ILE A 87 3.64 -14.12 30.77
CA ILE A 87 2.86 -13.08 30.10
C ILE A 87 1.36 -13.35 30.31
N SER A 88 0.63 -12.39 30.85
CA SER A 88 -0.84 -12.38 30.91
C SER A 88 -1.44 -11.50 29.80
N SER A 89 -2.72 -11.75 29.48
CA SER A 89 -3.53 -10.89 28.61
C SER A 89 -2.92 -10.66 27.21
N VAL A 90 -2.54 -11.75 26.53
CA VAL A 90 -2.03 -11.66 25.15
C VAL A 90 -3.17 -11.33 24.20
N GLU A 91 -3.06 -10.18 23.54
CA GLU A 91 -3.95 -9.77 22.47
C GLU A 91 -3.15 -9.46 21.22
N LYS A 92 -3.65 -9.87 20.06
CA LYS A 92 -3.01 -9.65 18.76
C LYS A 92 -3.98 -8.91 17.83
N THR A 93 -3.45 -8.01 17.01
CA THR A 93 -4.21 -7.43 15.89
C THR A 93 -4.29 -8.43 14.75
N GLU A 94 -5.23 -8.24 13.84
CA GLU A 94 -5.14 -8.90 12.53
C GLU A 94 -3.98 -8.29 11.71
N PRO A 95 -3.33 -9.07 10.84
CA PRO A 95 -2.31 -8.55 9.94
C PRO A 95 -2.87 -7.45 9.02
N LYS A 96 -2.15 -6.35 8.90
CA LYS A 96 -2.46 -5.25 7.98
C LYS A 96 -1.33 -5.06 6.99
N LEU A 97 -1.63 -5.11 5.69
CA LEU A 97 -0.66 -4.82 4.64
C LEU A 97 -0.53 -3.30 4.45
N THR A 98 0.70 -2.78 4.47
CA THR A 98 1.00 -1.36 4.28
C THR A 98 2.38 -1.22 3.63
N HIS A 99 2.45 -0.53 2.48
CA HIS A 99 3.71 -0.29 1.74
C HIS A 99 4.56 -1.55 1.47
N GLY A 100 3.92 -2.68 1.12
CA GLY A 100 4.62 -3.93 0.82
C GLY A 100 5.08 -4.74 2.03
N TRP A 101 4.80 -4.25 3.25
CA TRP A 101 5.03 -4.96 4.50
C TRP A 101 3.68 -5.28 5.13
N SER A 102 3.45 -6.55 5.42
CA SER A 102 2.42 -6.95 6.37
C SER A 102 2.89 -6.53 7.76
N ILE A 103 1.97 -6.06 8.59
CA ILE A 103 2.24 -5.58 9.94
C ILE A 103 1.26 -6.27 10.88
N ILE A 104 1.77 -6.87 11.95
CA ILE A 104 0.96 -7.42 13.03
C ILE A 104 1.52 -6.90 14.35
N SER A 105 0.65 -6.57 15.30
CA SER A 105 1.07 -6.20 16.64
C SER A 105 0.42 -7.11 17.67
N GLY A 106 1.15 -7.39 18.74
CA GLY A 106 0.60 -8.05 19.92
C GLY A 106 1.03 -7.35 21.18
N ARG A 107 0.18 -7.44 22.21
CA ARG A 107 0.41 -6.85 23.52
C ARG A 107 0.21 -7.87 24.63
N GLY A 108 0.93 -7.69 25.72
CA GLY A 108 0.80 -8.51 26.93
C GLY A 108 1.35 -7.78 28.15
N ILE A 109 1.11 -8.34 29.33
CA ILE A 109 1.56 -7.78 30.61
C ILE A 109 2.39 -8.83 31.35
N TRP A 110 3.49 -8.43 31.95
CA TRP A 110 4.27 -9.26 32.88
C TRP A 110 4.79 -8.42 34.05
N GLN A 111 5.42 -9.07 35.02
CA GLN A 111 5.96 -8.39 36.20
C GLN A 111 7.49 -8.39 36.21
N TYR A 112 8.05 -7.21 36.47
CA TYR A 112 9.47 -7.03 36.76
C TYR A 112 9.60 -6.39 38.15
N ASN A 113 10.25 -7.09 39.09
CA ASN A 113 10.40 -6.64 40.48
C ASN A 113 9.07 -6.16 41.11
N GLY A 114 7.98 -6.91 40.89
CA GLY A 114 6.64 -6.58 41.41
C GLY A 114 5.91 -5.45 40.69
N THR A 115 6.49 -4.85 39.65
CA THR A 115 5.85 -3.80 38.83
C THR A 115 5.30 -4.39 37.55
N ASN A 116 4.07 -4.05 37.19
CA ASN A 116 3.47 -4.44 35.91
C ASN A 116 4.16 -3.70 34.76
N VAL A 117 4.58 -4.45 33.76
CA VAL A 117 5.21 -3.98 32.52
C VAL A 117 4.27 -4.32 31.38
N ALA A 118 3.77 -3.29 30.69
CA ALA A 118 3.09 -3.46 29.43
C ALA A 118 4.13 -3.70 28.33
N THR A 119 3.94 -4.75 27.53
CA THR A 119 4.80 -5.08 26.40
C THR A 119 4.01 -5.06 25.12
N ILE A 120 4.56 -4.43 24.09
CA ILE A 120 4.03 -4.44 22.73
C ILE A 120 5.14 -4.93 21.80
N LEU A 121 4.82 -5.91 20.97
CA LEU A 121 5.64 -6.34 19.84
C LEU A 121 4.92 -5.93 18.56
N THR A 122 5.61 -5.23 17.67
CA THR A 122 5.14 -4.98 16.30
C THR A 122 6.12 -5.63 15.32
N VAL A 123 5.60 -6.53 14.50
CA VAL A 123 6.36 -7.25 13.48
C VAL A 123 5.97 -6.75 12.10
N TYR A 124 6.97 -6.47 11.29
CA TYR A 124 6.85 -6.14 9.88
C TYR A 124 7.41 -7.31 9.09
N SER A 125 6.66 -7.83 8.11
CA SER A 125 7.11 -8.93 7.25
C SER A 125 6.70 -8.70 5.80
N ASN A 126 7.59 -8.99 4.86
CA ASN A 126 7.30 -8.99 3.43
C ASN A 126 7.41 -10.39 2.79
N GLN A 127 7.30 -11.44 3.62
CA GLN A 127 7.47 -12.86 3.27
C GLN A 127 8.91 -13.29 2.93
N LYS A 128 9.84 -12.35 2.71
CA LYS A 128 11.27 -12.65 2.52
C LYS A 128 12.11 -12.22 3.71
N ASN A 129 11.82 -11.02 4.21
CA ASN A 129 12.44 -10.43 5.38
C ASN A 129 11.35 -10.06 6.37
N CYS A 130 11.69 -10.12 7.65
CA CYS A 130 10.88 -9.56 8.71
C CYS A 130 11.76 -8.88 9.76
N MET A 131 11.16 -7.99 10.52
CA MET A 131 11.80 -7.29 11.63
C MET A 131 10.81 -7.04 12.75
N ALA A 132 11.35 -6.86 13.95
CA ALA A 132 10.57 -6.66 15.16
C ALA A 132 10.94 -5.33 15.82
N ILE A 133 9.92 -4.65 16.35
CA ILE A 133 10.08 -3.53 17.26
C ILE A 133 9.33 -3.87 18.54
N VAL A 134 10.01 -3.73 19.67
CA VAL A 134 9.49 -4.05 21.00
C VAL A 134 9.40 -2.78 21.82
N CYS A 135 8.32 -2.63 22.58
CA CYS A 135 8.19 -1.64 23.63
C CYS A 135 7.89 -2.34 24.96
N ASN A 136 8.66 -2.03 26.00
CA ASN A 136 8.37 -2.34 27.38
C ASN A 136 8.14 -1.03 28.13
N ALA A 137 7.02 -0.89 28.85
CA ALA A 137 6.68 0.34 29.54
C ALA A 137 5.94 0.08 30.86
N THR A 138 6.31 0.80 31.91
CA THR A 138 5.54 0.83 33.17
C THR A 138 4.53 1.97 33.23
N ALA A 139 4.52 2.86 32.24
CA ALA A 139 3.64 4.03 32.19
C ALA A 139 3.20 4.38 30.76
N MET A 140 2.01 4.97 30.66
CA MET A 140 1.36 5.31 29.37
C MET A 140 2.13 6.30 28.47
N PRO A 141 2.87 7.30 28.98
CA PRO A 141 3.63 8.22 28.13
C PRO A 141 4.62 7.50 27.19
N TYR A 142 5.33 6.48 27.69
CA TYR A 142 6.26 5.70 26.86
C TYR A 142 5.57 4.96 25.71
N LEU A 143 4.31 4.52 25.90
CA LEU A 143 3.53 3.91 24.84
C LEU A 143 3.14 4.91 23.74
N LYS A 144 2.90 6.18 24.09
CA LYS A 144 2.64 7.25 23.11
C LYS A 144 3.90 7.60 22.30
N GLU A 145 5.06 7.59 22.96
CA GLU A 145 6.35 7.80 22.28
C GLU A 145 6.69 6.62 21.36
N TYR A 146 6.38 5.39 21.78
CA TYR A 146 6.45 4.22 20.90
C TYR A 146 5.56 4.35 19.65
N GLN A 147 4.31 4.77 19.82
CA GLN A 147 3.41 5.04 18.68
C GLN A 147 3.95 6.13 17.76
N SER A 148 4.56 7.17 18.32
CA SER A 148 5.19 8.25 17.55
C SER A 148 6.39 7.75 16.75
N LEU A 149 7.21 6.87 17.35
CA LEU A 149 8.32 6.20 16.66
C LEU A 149 7.81 5.36 15.49
N LEU A 150 6.80 4.51 15.71
CA LEU A 150 6.18 3.71 14.64
C LEU A 150 5.60 4.60 13.53
N GLY A 151 4.98 5.73 13.88
CA GLY A 151 4.42 6.69 12.92
C GLY A 151 5.47 7.43 12.09
N SER A 152 6.72 7.49 12.56
CA SER A 152 7.85 8.09 11.83
C SER A 152 8.63 7.09 10.97
N LEU A 153 8.31 5.80 11.09
CA LEU A 153 9.13 4.73 10.57
C LEU A 153 8.96 4.56 9.05
N THR A 154 10.10 4.55 8.36
CA THR A 154 10.21 4.24 6.94
C THR A 154 11.11 3.01 6.79
N ILE A 155 10.61 1.95 6.18
CA ILE A 155 11.40 0.74 5.93
C ILE A 155 12.08 0.87 4.57
N SER A 156 13.41 1.02 4.59
CA SER A 156 14.29 0.92 3.45
C SER A 156 14.12 -0.43 2.76
N THR A 157 13.78 -0.40 1.48
CA THR A 157 13.89 -1.56 0.60
C THR A 157 15.34 -1.84 0.19
N ALA A 158 16.30 -0.98 0.59
CA ALA A 158 17.72 -1.08 0.28
C ALA A 158 18.47 -1.86 1.37
N ASN A 159 18.38 -3.18 1.30
CA ASN A 159 19.41 -4.18 1.64
C ASN A 159 18.92 -5.60 1.30
N ILE A 160 18.05 -5.72 0.30
CA ILE A 160 18.06 -6.91 -0.52
C ILE A 160 19.31 -6.73 -1.39
N THR A 161 20.20 -7.73 -1.43
CA THR A 161 21.07 -7.96 -2.58
C THR A 161 20.14 -8.18 -3.78
N ILE A 162 19.60 -7.08 -4.31
CA ILE A 162 18.90 -7.07 -5.58
C ILE A 162 20.04 -7.16 -6.59
N PRO A 163 20.07 -8.15 -7.47
CA PRO A 163 20.90 -8.08 -8.66
C PRO A 163 20.65 -6.70 -9.28
N SER A 164 21.72 -5.94 -9.44
CA SER A 164 21.73 -4.66 -10.13
C SER A 164 20.82 -4.67 -11.34
N THR A 165 19.98 -3.63 -11.47
CA THR A 165 19.21 -3.31 -12.68
C THR A 165 18.31 -4.43 -13.21
N GLU A 166 17.17 -4.66 -12.54
CA GLU A 166 15.96 -5.00 -13.29
C GLU A 166 15.03 -3.80 -13.28
N ASN A 167 14.77 -3.27 -14.48
CA ASN A 167 13.65 -2.38 -14.71
C ASN A 167 12.37 -3.09 -14.22
N HIS A 168 11.83 -2.79 -13.03
CA HIS A 168 10.47 -3.23 -12.68
C HIS A 168 9.43 -2.72 -13.70
N ALA A 169 9.78 -1.71 -14.49
CA ALA A 169 9.07 -1.36 -15.71
C ALA A 169 8.86 -2.58 -16.63
N SER A 170 9.86 -3.42 -16.87
CA SER A 170 9.69 -4.62 -17.71
C SER A 170 8.80 -5.70 -17.08
N ALA A 171 8.69 -5.75 -15.74
CA ALA A 171 7.84 -6.74 -15.07
C ALA A 171 6.34 -6.45 -15.27
N ILE A 172 5.96 -5.18 -15.40
CA ILE A 172 4.57 -4.79 -15.66
C ILE A 172 4.24 -4.64 -17.15
N VAL A 173 5.25 -4.65 -18.04
CA VAL A 173 5.02 -4.55 -19.48
C VAL A 173 4.12 -5.67 -19.96
N GLY A 174 3.09 -5.31 -20.70
CA GLY A 174 2.13 -6.24 -21.29
C GLY A 174 0.69 -5.81 -21.11
N LEU A 175 -0.21 -6.73 -21.47
CA LEU A 175 -1.65 -6.54 -21.41
C LEU A 175 -2.22 -7.18 -20.14
N TRP A 176 -2.93 -6.38 -19.36
CA TRP A 176 -3.56 -6.77 -18.11
C TRP A 176 -5.05 -6.49 -18.20
N THR A 177 -5.89 -7.48 -17.93
CA THR A 177 -7.34 -7.39 -18.16
C THR A 177 -8.15 -7.74 -16.92
N ASP A 178 -9.19 -6.96 -16.65
CA ASP A 178 -10.29 -7.27 -15.75
C ASP A 178 -11.51 -7.58 -16.60
N TYR A 179 -12.14 -8.71 -16.36
CA TYR A 179 -13.33 -9.16 -17.09
C TYR A 179 -14.35 -9.74 -16.12
N SER A 180 -15.48 -9.05 -16.02
CA SER A 180 -16.63 -9.46 -15.21
C SER A 180 -17.86 -9.66 -16.09
N LEU A 181 -18.57 -10.78 -15.89
CA LEU A 181 -19.87 -11.04 -16.51
C LEU A 181 -20.99 -10.34 -15.74
N GLU A 182 -21.95 -9.76 -16.45
CA GLU A 182 -23.14 -9.16 -15.83
C GLU A 182 -24.05 -10.30 -15.32
N SER A 183 -24.36 -10.32 -14.02
CA SER A 183 -25.30 -11.28 -13.44
C SER A 183 -26.70 -10.66 -13.24
N ALA A 184 -27.74 -11.48 -13.40
CA ALA A 184 -29.07 -11.17 -12.93
C ALA A 184 -29.12 -11.56 -11.44
N GLY A 185 -29.45 -10.59 -10.57
CA GLY A 185 -29.33 -10.69 -9.10
C GLY A 185 -30.15 -11.78 -8.37
N ARG A 186 -30.65 -12.81 -9.06
CA ARG A 186 -31.23 -14.01 -8.46
C ARG A 186 -30.40 -15.23 -8.84
N SER A 187 -29.71 -15.81 -7.88
CA SER A 187 -29.08 -17.12 -8.03
C SER A 187 -30.16 -18.21 -8.08
N PHE A 188 -30.00 -19.19 -8.97
CA PHE A 188 -30.86 -20.38 -9.01
C PHE A 188 -30.05 -21.56 -8.48
N ASN A 189 -30.53 -22.22 -7.43
CA ASN A 189 -29.81 -23.28 -6.72
C ASN A 189 -28.37 -22.91 -6.31
N GLY A 190 -28.17 -21.65 -5.87
CA GLY A 190 -26.84 -21.15 -5.47
C GLY A 190 -25.90 -20.77 -6.62
N VAL A 191 -26.31 -20.96 -7.88
CA VAL A 191 -25.51 -20.59 -9.06
C VAL A 191 -25.94 -19.21 -9.57
N PRO A 192 -25.01 -18.23 -9.69
CA PRO A 192 -25.31 -16.94 -10.31
C PRO A 192 -25.81 -17.11 -11.73
N GLN A 193 -26.92 -16.45 -12.06
CA GLN A 193 -27.44 -16.43 -13.42
C GLN A 193 -26.79 -15.27 -14.17
N TYR A 194 -26.05 -15.56 -15.23
CA TYR A 194 -25.43 -14.53 -16.05
C TYR A 194 -26.41 -14.02 -17.10
N THR A 195 -26.47 -12.71 -17.24
CA THR A 195 -26.96 -12.09 -18.47
C THR A 195 -25.85 -12.17 -19.51
N ALA A 196 -26.17 -12.02 -20.80
CA ALA A 196 -25.15 -11.97 -21.86
C ALA A 196 -24.25 -10.71 -21.82
N GLY A 197 -24.37 -9.90 -20.76
CA GLY A 197 -23.62 -8.66 -20.58
C GLY A 197 -22.26 -8.83 -19.92
N TYR A 198 -21.44 -7.79 -20.01
CA TYR A 198 -20.11 -7.75 -19.42
C TYR A 198 -19.60 -6.35 -19.11
N LEU A 199 -18.63 -6.32 -18.21
CA LEU A 199 -17.76 -5.19 -17.92
C LEU A 199 -16.31 -5.64 -18.14
N ARG A 200 -15.57 -4.88 -18.95
CA ARG A 200 -14.16 -5.16 -19.25
C ARG A 200 -13.34 -3.91 -19.04
N LYS A 201 -12.19 -4.06 -18.40
CA LYS A 201 -11.15 -3.04 -18.33
C LYS A 201 -9.82 -3.68 -18.73
N GLU A 202 -8.94 -2.89 -19.31
CA GLU A 202 -7.58 -3.35 -19.58
C GLU A 202 -6.56 -2.23 -19.54
N TYR A 203 -5.35 -2.57 -19.11
CA TYR A 203 -4.14 -1.78 -19.28
C TYR A 203 -3.20 -2.48 -20.26
N THR A 204 -2.63 -1.72 -21.17
CA THR A 204 -1.42 -2.10 -21.91
C THR A 204 -0.29 -1.20 -21.44
N PHE A 205 0.72 -1.76 -20.79
CA PHE A 205 1.96 -1.05 -20.44
C PHE A 205 3.02 -1.36 -21.48
N ASN A 206 3.45 -0.34 -22.22
CA ASN A 206 4.45 -0.47 -23.29
C ASN A 206 5.86 -0.32 -22.73
N LYS A 207 6.85 -0.91 -23.41
CA LYS A 207 8.27 -0.85 -22.99
C LYS A 207 8.85 0.56 -22.98
N ASP A 208 8.28 1.47 -23.77
CA ASP A 208 8.71 2.86 -23.90
C ASP A 208 8.20 3.78 -22.77
N GLY A 209 7.50 3.22 -21.78
CA GLY A 209 6.92 3.99 -20.68
C GLY A 209 5.57 4.62 -21.00
N THR A 210 4.95 4.28 -22.14
CA THR A 210 3.56 4.69 -22.44
C THR A 210 2.56 3.63 -22.01
N TYR A 211 1.31 4.04 -21.74
CA TYR A 211 0.23 3.10 -21.46
C TYR A 211 -1.03 3.41 -22.24
N ILE A 212 -1.87 2.40 -22.40
CA ILE A 212 -3.24 2.50 -22.90
C ILE A 212 -4.16 1.86 -21.87
N PHE A 213 -5.13 2.60 -21.38
CA PHE A 213 -6.25 2.07 -20.59
C PHE A 213 -7.52 2.06 -21.44
N ARG A 214 -8.30 0.98 -21.39
CA ARG A 214 -9.61 0.87 -22.05
C ARG A 214 -10.64 0.28 -21.09
N ASN A 215 -11.87 0.76 -21.15
CA ASN A 215 -13.02 0.26 -20.40
C ASN A 215 -14.23 0.17 -21.34
N LYS A 216 -14.79 -1.03 -21.48
CA LYS A 216 -15.99 -1.31 -22.29
C LYS A 216 -17.02 -2.00 -21.42
N GLN A 217 -18.20 -1.42 -21.35
CA GLN A 217 -19.35 -2.00 -20.64
C GLN A 217 -20.46 -2.25 -21.65
N TRP A 218 -20.79 -3.52 -21.83
CA TRP A 218 -21.92 -3.96 -22.63
C TRP A 218 -22.92 -4.61 -21.67
N ILE A 219 -23.76 -3.81 -21.04
CA ILE A 219 -24.68 -4.27 -19.97
C ILE A 219 -26.06 -4.42 -20.58
N THR A 220 -26.61 -5.64 -20.66
CA THR A 220 -27.89 -5.99 -21.32
C THR A 220 -29.05 -5.04 -20.97
N LYS A 221 -29.14 -4.59 -19.72
CA LYS A 221 -30.21 -3.72 -19.23
C LYS A 221 -30.05 -2.23 -19.57
N THR A 222 -28.90 -1.83 -20.12
CA THR A 222 -28.66 -0.46 -20.57
C THR A 222 -28.87 -0.34 -22.08
N LYS A 223 -29.33 0.81 -22.55
CA LYS A 223 -29.58 1.03 -23.99
C LYS A 223 -28.29 1.06 -24.81
N ASP A 224 -27.27 1.71 -24.27
CA ASP A 224 -26.04 2.06 -24.98
C ASP A 224 -24.82 1.32 -24.40
N ILE A 225 -23.82 1.10 -25.23
CA ILE A 225 -22.48 0.65 -24.83
C ILE A 225 -21.76 1.85 -24.23
N LEU A 226 -21.23 1.71 -23.02
CA LEU A 226 -20.30 2.69 -22.45
C LEU A 226 -18.88 2.28 -22.83
N PHE A 227 -18.12 3.22 -23.38
CA PHE A 227 -16.71 3.02 -23.65
C PHE A 227 -15.90 4.24 -23.23
N SER A 228 -14.74 4.00 -22.61
CA SER A 228 -13.74 5.02 -22.36
C SER A 228 -12.34 4.48 -22.61
N TYR A 229 -11.44 5.38 -23.00
CA TYR A 229 -10.03 5.10 -23.15
C TYR A 229 -9.18 6.25 -22.64
N GLU A 230 -7.96 5.93 -22.29
CA GLU A 230 -6.96 6.89 -21.84
C GLU A 230 -5.57 6.43 -22.29
N THR A 231 -4.73 7.38 -22.68
CA THR A 231 -3.32 7.15 -22.98
C THR A 231 -2.47 8.17 -22.26
N GLY A 232 -1.23 7.80 -21.99
CA GLY A 232 -0.25 8.67 -21.37
C GLY A 232 1.02 7.92 -21.04
N THR A 233 1.72 8.38 -20.03
CA THR A 233 2.99 7.81 -19.58
C THR A 233 2.87 7.19 -18.20
N TYR A 234 3.73 6.22 -17.93
CA TYR A 234 3.87 5.60 -16.63
C TYR A 234 5.33 5.51 -16.21
N VAL A 235 5.56 5.57 -14.90
CA VAL A 235 6.88 5.37 -14.30
C VAL A 235 6.76 4.40 -13.15
N VAL A 236 7.60 3.37 -13.15
CA VAL A 236 7.73 2.42 -12.04
C VAL A 236 8.92 2.81 -11.17
N LYS A 237 8.69 2.95 -9.87
CA LYS A 237 9.74 3.17 -8.86
C LYS A 237 9.53 2.16 -7.73
N GLY A 238 10.31 1.07 -7.72
CA GLY A 238 10.06 -0.06 -6.84
C GLY A 238 8.66 -0.63 -7.07
N ASN A 239 7.84 -0.70 -6.01
CA ASN A 239 6.46 -1.18 -6.06
C ASN A 239 5.43 -0.05 -6.28
N GLU A 240 5.88 1.13 -6.72
CA GLU A 240 4.99 2.23 -7.06
C GLU A 240 4.87 2.39 -8.58
N LEU A 241 3.64 2.48 -9.05
CA LEU A 241 3.28 2.79 -10.43
C LEU A 241 2.66 4.18 -10.49
N ASN A 242 3.37 5.12 -11.09
CA ASN A 242 2.90 6.49 -11.30
C ASN A 242 2.32 6.61 -12.69
N ILE A 243 1.02 6.86 -12.79
CA ILE A 243 0.29 7.06 -14.05
C ILE A 243 0.07 8.55 -14.30
N THR A 244 0.54 9.02 -15.46
CA THR A 244 0.34 10.39 -15.94
C THR A 244 -0.45 10.37 -17.25
N PRO A 245 -1.77 10.60 -17.20
CA PRO A 245 -2.58 10.66 -18.41
C PRO A 245 -2.30 11.92 -19.23
N GLU A 246 -2.29 11.76 -20.55
CA GLU A 246 -2.09 12.84 -21.52
C GLU A 246 -3.35 13.05 -22.37
N ASN A 247 -3.98 11.95 -22.78
CA ASN A 247 -5.20 11.97 -23.59
C ASN A 247 -6.21 10.98 -23.02
N GLY A 248 -7.50 11.27 -23.16
CA GLY A 248 -8.54 10.34 -22.76
C GLY A 248 -9.92 10.88 -23.02
N LYS A 249 -10.84 10.00 -23.42
CA LYS A 249 -12.22 10.34 -23.72
C LYS A 249 -13.11 9.16 -23.37
N GLY A 250 -14.37 9.45 -23.12
CA GLY A 250 -15.40 8.42 -23.03
C GLY A 250 -16.68 8.86 -23.72
N GLY A 251 -17.55 7.89 -23.97
CA GLY A 251 -18.83 8.15 -24.61
C GLY A 251 -19.73 6.94 -24.57
N PHE A 252 -20.87 7.12 -25.22
CA PHE A 252 -21.92 6.13 -25.37
C PHE A 252 -22.13 5.84 -26.84
N TRP A 253 -22.30 4.57 -27.20
CA TRP A 253 -22.61 4.11 -28.55
C TRP A 253 -23.86 3.23 -28.51
N GLU A 254 -24.70 3.32 -29.53
CA GLU A 254 -25.85 2.43 -29.65
C GLU A 254 -25.40 0.97 -29.72
N LYS A 255 -26.25 0.06 -29.25
CA LYS A 255 -26.04 -1.38 -29.42
C LYS A 255 -26.51 -1.88 -30.78
N LYS A 256 -25.87 -2.95 -31.23
CA LYS A 256 -26.33 -3.81 -32.33
C LYS A 256 -26.72 -5.18 -31.77
N ALA A 257 -27.09 -6.10 -32.66
CA ALA A 257 -27.49 -7.45 -32.27
C ALA A 257 -26.32 -8.21 -31.61
N SER A 258 -25.08 -7.95 -32.03
CA SER A 258 -23.88 -8.52 -31.44
C SER A 258 -23.16 -7.55 -30.51
N SER A 259 -22.53 -8.08 -29.46
CA SER A 259 -21.66 -7.31 -28.56
C SER A 259 -20.27 -7.01 -29.13
N LEU A 260 -19.96 -7.61 -30.30
CA LEU A 260 -18.77 -7.33 -31.11
C LEU A 260 -18.99 -6.19 -32.11
N GLU A 261 -20.21 -5.69 -32.21
CA GLU A 261 -20.60 -4.64 -33.16
C GLU A 261 -20.89 -3.33 -32.42
N TRP A 262 -20.59 -2.22 -33.09
CA TRP A 262 -20.85 -0.88 -32.59
C TRP A 262 -21.97 -0.22 -33.39
N GLY A 263 -22.88 0.45 -32.69
CA GLY A 263 -23.83 1.36 -33.29
C GLY A 263 -23.29 2.78 -33.41
N LYS A 264 -24.19 3.74 -33.65
CA LYS A 264 -23.81 5.15 -33.80
C LYS A 264 -23.35 5.73 -32.48
N TYR A 265 -22.45 6.72 -32.55
CA TYR A 265 -22.10 7.53 -31.39
C TYR A 265 -23.32 8.30 -30.89
N VAL A 266 -23.58 8.24 -29.58
CA VAL A 266 -24.74 8.86 -28.93
C VAL A 266 -24.35 10.17 -28.26
N LYS A 267 -23.42 10.10 -27.29
CA LYS A 267 -23.00 11.27 -26.50
C LYS A 267 -21.66 11.05 -25.80
N ALA A 268 -21.02 12.15 -25.42
CA ALA A 268 -19.79 12.14 -24.63
C ALA A 268 -20.07 11.78 -23.16
N LEU A 269 -19.11 11.08 -22.56
CA LEU A 269 -18.96 10.96 -21.11
C LEU A 269 -18.04 12.10 -20.64
N ASN A 270 -18.37 12.71 -19.50
CA ASN A 270 -17.45 13.64 -18.84
C ASN A 270 -16.27 12.85 -18.23
N TYR A 271 -15.24 12.61 -19.04
CA TYR A 271 -14.05 11.87 -18.66
C TYR A 271 -12.97 12.83 -18.18
N ARG A 272 -12.51 12.65 -16.94
CA ARG A 272 -11.46 13.47 -16.34
C ARG A 272 -10.15 12.70 -16.29
N LEU A 273 -9.09 13.30 -16.85
CA LEU A 273 -7.73 12.80 -16.70
C LEU A 273 -7.29 12.96 -15.25
N GLU A 274 -6.85 11.86 -14.64
CA GLU A 274 -6.42 11.80 -13.25
C GLU A 274 -5.04 11.18 -13.13
N LYS A 275 -4.08 11.96 -12.62
CA LYS A 275 -2.79 11.42 -12.17
C LYS A 275 -3.00 10.57 -10.93
N VAL A 276 -2.51 9.35 -10.96
CA VAL A 276 -2.65 8.40 -9.84
C VAL A 276 -1.33 7.69 -9.61
N THR A 277 -0.95 7.58 -8.34
CA THR A 277 0.11 6.69 -7.88
C THR A 277 -0.53 5.47 -7.26
N TYR A 278 -0.22 4.30 -7.78
CA TYR A 278 -0.62 3.02 -7.20
C TYR A 278 0.56 2.39 -6.50
N ALA A 279 0.32 1.83 -5.32
CA ALA A 279 1.13 0.69 -4.89
C ALA A 279 0.70 -0.52 -5.72
N PHE A 280 1.64 -1.26 -6.31
CA PHE A 280 1.31 -2.46 -7.06
C PHE A 280 2.04 -3.70 -6.55
N LYS A 281 1.44 -4.86 -6.80
CA LYS A 281 2.08 -6.16 -6.68
C LYS A 281 1.65 -7.04 -7.84
N ILE A 282 2.54 -7.91 -8.29
CA ILE A 282 2.20 -9.00 -9.20
C ILE A 282 2.09 -10.27 -8.36
N ILE A 283 0.92 -10.90 -8.40
CA ILE A 283 0.69 -12.23 -7.87
C ILE A 283 1.02 -13.19 -9.02
N GLU A 284 2.07 -13.98 -8.87
CA GLU A 284 2.41 -15.02 -9.83
C GLU A 284 1.56 -16.26 -9.52
N ASP A 285 0.84 -16.75 -10.53
CA ASP A 285 0.06 -17.97 -10.42
C ASP A 285 0.39 -18.87 -11.62
N PRO A 286 1.09 -20.00 -11.40
CA PRO A 286 1.47 -20.89 -12.48
C PRO A 286 0.28 -21.60 -13.14
N ASN A 287 -0.88 -21.65 -12.47
CA ASN A 287 -2.06 -22.36 -12.95
C ASN A 287 -3.03 -21.43 -13.67
N TYR A 288 -3.22 -20.22 -13.15
CA TYR A 288 -4.24 -19.27 -13.63
C TYR A 288 -3.67 -18.01 -14.29
N GLY A 289 -2.35 -17.84 -14.26
CA GLY A 289 -1.65 -16.70 -14.82
C GLY A 289 -1.49 -15.55 -13.84
N ASN A 290 -0.48 -14.73 -14.08
CA ASN A 290 -0.11 -13.65 -13.19
C ASN A 290 -1.24 -12.61 -13.07
N THR A 291 -1.40 -12.00 -11.90
CA THR A 291 -2.37 -10.92 -11.66
C THR A 291 -1.64 -9.71 -11.10
N ILE A 292 -1.81 -8.53 -11.72
CA ILE A 292 -1.38 -7.27 -11.14
C ILE A 292 -2.50 -6.71 -10.27
N VAL A 293 -2.17 -6.37 -9.03
CA VAL A 293 -3.06 -5.67 -8.10
C VAL A 293 -2.57 -4.24 -7.99
N LEU A 294 -3.43 -3.29 -8.33
CA LEU A 294 -3.19 -1.85 -8.23
C LEU A 294 -3.97 -1.29 -7.04
N SER A 295 -3.26 -0.76 -6.05
CA SER A 295 -3.85 -0.20 -4.83
C SER A 295 -3.70 1.32 -4.81
N ALA A 296 -4.82 2.04 -4.75
CA ALA A 296 -4.86 3.49 -4.65
C ALA A 296 -5.21 3.95 -3.21
N SER A 297 -4.86 5.19 -2.86
CA SER A 297 -5.23 5.79 -1.56
C SER A 297 -6.67 6.30 -1.50
N LYS A 298 -7.34 6.41 -2.65
CA LYS A 298 -8.70 6.94 -2.81
C LYS A 298 -9.36 6.35 -4.06
N PRO A 299 -10.69 6.48 -4.23
CA PRO A 299 -11.35 6.12 -5.48
C PRO A 299 -10.72 6.85 -6.66
N THR A 300 -10.57 6.16 -7.79
CA THR A 300 -10.06 6.74 -9.03
C THR A 300 -11.19 6.86 -10.05
N GLN A 301 -11.08 7.86 -10.94
CA GLN A 301 -12.01 7.99 -12.07
C GLN A 301 -11.89 6.80 -13.04
N ARG A 302 -10.70 6.21 -13.12
CA ARG A 302 -10.32 5.17 -14.08
C ARG A 302 -10.77 3.77 -13.65
N ASP A 303 -10.37 3.36 -12.45
CA ASP A 303 -10.60 2.00 -11.95
C ASP A 303 -11.85 1.90 -11.07
N GLY A 304 -12.28 3.01 -10.46
CA GLY A 304 -13.51 3.11 -9.68
C GLY A 304 -13.27 3.24 -8.18
N GLY A 305 -14.12 2.62 -7.37
CA GLY A 305 -14.06 2.70 -5.90
C GLY A 305 -15.03 3.69 -5.26
N LYS A 306 -15.77 4.48 -6.04
CA LYS A 306 -16.69 5.51 -5.50
C LYS A 306 -17.85 4.95 -4.68
N PHE A 307 -18.16 3.67 -4.85
CA PHE A 307 -19.25 2.96 -4.18
C PHE A 307 -18.74 1.84 -3.26
N ASN A 308 -17.43 1.82 -2.99
CA ASN A 308 -16.86 0.91 -2.00
C ASN A 308 -17.49 1.17 -0.63
N ALA A 309 -17.66 0.12 0.17
CA ALA A 309 -18.11 0.29 1.54
C ALA A 309 -17.07 1.08 2.35
N PRO A 310 -17.44 1.69 3.49
CA PRO A 310 -16.46 2.18 4.45
C PRO A 310 -15.44 1.08 4.75
N ASP A 311 -14.16 1.44 4.75
CA ASP A 311 -13.00 0.56 5.00
C ASP A 311 -12.63 -0.46 3.90
N ASP A 312 -13.38 -0.55 2.79
CA ASP A 312 -12.99 -1.38 1.64
C ASP A 312 -11.74 -0.81 0.96
N PRO A 313 -10.73 -1.65 0.67
CA PRO A 313 -9.52 -1.20 -0.01
C PRO A 313 -9.81 -0.80 -1.47
N TYR A 314 -9.17 0.25 -1.96
CA TYR A 314 -9.17 0.61 -3.38
C TYR A 314 -8.16 -0.23 -4.16
N ALA A 315 -8.40 -1.55 -4.20
CA ALA A 315 -7.57 -2.52 -4.89
C ALA A 315 -8.25 -3.00 -6.19
N PHE A 316 -7.53 -2.89 -7.31
CA PHE A 316 -8.02 -3.22 -8.64
C PHE A 316 -7.17 -4.34 -9.22
N HIS A 317 -7.80 -5.43 -9.62
CA HIS A 317 -7.12 -6.66 -10.01
C HIS A 317 -7.23 -6.85 -11.51
N TYR A 318 -6.09 -7.09 -12.18
CA TYR A 318 -6.04 -7.34 -13.61
C TYR A 318 -5.18 -8.57 -13.88
N SER A 319 -5.71 -9.52 -14.65
CA SER A 319 -4.99 -10.74 -15.01
C SER A 319 -4.15 -10.52 -16.27
N PHE A 320 -2.92 -11.06 -16.27
CA PHE A 320 -2.02 -10.98 -17.39
C PHE A 320 -2.59 -11.74 -18.59
N ARG A 321 -2.50 -11.14 -19.77
CA ARG A 321 -3.06 -11.69 -20.99
C ARG A 321 -2.00 -11.74 -22.08
N LYS A 322 -1.69 -12.94 -22.54
CA LYS A 322 -0.79 -13.20 -23.68
C LYS A 322 -1.49 -13.08 -25.05
N LEU A 323 -2.81 -13.03 -25.05
CA LEU A 323 -3.64 -12.91 -26.25
C LEU A 323 -3.86 -11.43 -26.62
N ALA A 324 -4.48 -11.19 -27.77
CA ALA A 324 -4.93 -9.86 -28.15
C ALA A 324 -5.95 -9.29 -27.14
N SER A 325 -6.06 -7.95 -27.16
CA SER A 325 -7.07 -7.16 -26.44
C SER A 325 -8.44 -7.85 -26.31
N LEU A 326 -9.07 -7.72 -25.14
CA LEU A 326 -10.48 -8.12 -24.96
C LEU A 326 -11.47 -7.04 -25.43
N ILE A 327 -10.96 -5.84 -25.68
CA ILE A 327 -11.73 -4.66 -26.01
C ILE A 327 -11.38 -4.19 -27.43
N ASP A 328 -12.31 -4.38 -28.34
CA ASP A 328 -12.37 -3.74 -29.65
C ASP A 328 -12.67 -2.24 -29.50
N ASN A 329 -12.20 -1.43 -30.46
CA ASN A 329 -12.40 0.01 -30.47
C ASN A 329 -13.70 0.39 -31.20
N PRO A 330 -14.41 1.44 -30.75
CA PRO A 330 -15.54 1.98 -31.50
C PRO A 330 -15.10 2.60 -32.84
N PRO A 331 -16.03 2.74 -33.81
CA PRO A 331 -15.77 3.40 -35.09
C PRO A 331 -15.15 4.79 -34.90
N GLY A 332 -14.10 5.08 -35.67
CA GLY A 332 -13.40 6.37 -35.64
C GLY A 332 -12.32 6.49 -34.56
N LEU A 333 -12.13 5.48 -33.71
CA LEU A 333 -11.01 5.39 -32.79
C LEU A 333 -9.96 4.40 -33.35
N LYS A 334 -8.78 4.92 -33.69
CA LYS A 334 -7.66 4.10 -34.17
C LYS A 334 -6.76 3.69 -33.02
#